data_AF-A0A8C6TV28-F1
#
_entry.id   AF-A0A8C6TV28-F1
#
_cell.length_a   1.000
_cell.length_b   1.000
_cell.length_c   1.000
_cell.angle_alpha   90.00
_cell.angle_beta   90.00
_cell.angle_gamma   90.00
#
_symmetry.space_group_name_H-M   'P 1'
#
loop_
_entity.id
_entity.type
_entity.pdbx_description
1 polymer ?
#
loop_
_entity_poly.entity_id
_entity_poly.type
_entity_poly.pdbx_seq_one_letter_code
_entity_poly.pdbx_strand_id
1 'polypeptide(L)'
;LLCSESSTCQVRATVMLYDDGTKRWVPAGSDSPALSRVHIYHSPTANTFRVVGRKLQADQQVVINCPILKGMKYNQATPTFHHSKEDGVTFAQAMMHALDALNAPPGTQTRGR
;
A
#
# COMPACT_ATOMS: atom_id res chain seq x y z
N LEU A 1 17.19 20.36 6.69
CA LEU A 1 15.75 20.07 6.93
C LEU A 1 15.00 19.58 5.68
N LEU A 2 15.70 19.19 4.59
CA LEU A 2 15.06 18.92 3.30
C LEU A 2 14.91 17.42 3.03
N CYS A 3 13.99 16.76 3.73
CA CYS A 3 13.61 15.40 3.34
C CYS A 3 12.12 15.13 3.57
N SER A 4 11.25 16.00 3.04
CA SER A 4 9.85 15.63 2.83
C SER A 4 9.78 14.68 1.65
N GLU A 5 8.94 13.66 1.73
CA GLU A 5 8.55 12.87 0.56
C GLU A 5 8.07 13.77 -0.58
N SER A 6 8.28 13.34 -1.83
CA SER A 6 7.82 14.06 -3.01
C SER A 6 7.00 13.16 -3.93
N SER A 7 5.99 13.73 -4.57
CA SER A 7 5.20 13.02 -5.57
C SER A 7 6.06 12.82 -6.82
N THR A 8 6.23 11.57 -7.24
CA THR A 8 6.94 11.22 -8.48
C THR A 8 6.01 11.19 -9.68
N CYS A 9 4.75 10.78 -9.46
CA CYS A 9 3.71 10.83 -10.49
C CYS A 9 2.32 10.93 -9.86
N GLN A 10 1.35 11.31 -10.69
CA GLN A 10 -0.05 11.44 -10.31
C GLN A 10 -0.94 10.89 -11.41
N VAL A 11 -2.05 10.28 -11.02
CA VAL A 11 -3.13 9.85 -11.93
C VAL A 11 -4.49 10.13 -11.31
N ARG A 12 -5.53 10.18 -12.15
CA ARG A 12 -6.92 10.15 -11.73
C ARG A 12 -7.47 8.75 -11.95
N ALA A 13 -7.93 8.11 -10.89
CA ALA A 13 -8.48 6.76 -10.96
C ALA A 13 -9.50 6.53 -9.84
N THR A 14 -10.39 5.57 -10.05
CA THR A 14 -11.20 5.01 -8.96
C THR A 14 -10.35 3.98 -8.23
N VAL A 15 -10.26 4.11 -6.90
CA VAL A 15 -9.58 3.12 -6.06
C VAL A 15 -10.57 2.02 -5.70
N MET A 16 -10.17 0.77 -5.95
CA MET A 16 -10.98 -0.42 -5.69
C MET A 16 -10.24 -1.33 -4.70
N LEU A 17 -10.99 -1.98 -3.82
CA LEU A 17 -10.51 -3.03 -2.93
C LEU A 17 -11.11 -4.36 -3.38
N TYR A 18 -10.34 -5.45 -3.27
CA TYR A 18 -10.86 -6.78 -3.53
C TYR A 18 -11.51 -7.32 -2.26
N ASP A 19 -12.81 -7.60 -2.30
CA ASP A 19 -13.52 -8.25 -1.21
C ASP A 19 -13.45 -9.77 -1.43
N ASP A 20 -12.75 -10.47 -0.53
CA ASP A 20 -12.60 -11.91 -0.56
C ASP A 20 -13.86 -12.68 -0.19
N GLY A 21 -14.78 -12.09 0.57
CA GLY A 21 -16.04 -12.72 0.92
C GLY A 21 -16.98 -12.81 -0.28
N THR A 22 -17.04 -11.74 -1.07
CA THR A 22 -17.91 -11.65 -2.26
C THR A 22 -17.18 -11.87 -3.58
N LYS A 23 -15.86 -12.09 -3.54
CA LYS A 23 -14.97 -12.34 -4.68
C LYS A 23 -15.05 -11.30 -5.80
N ARG A 24 -15.25 -10.03 -5.43
CA ARG A 24 -15.41 -8.91 -6.36
C ARG A 24 -14.63 -7.68 -5.90
N TRP A 25 -14.35 -6.80 -6.87
CA TRP A 25 -13.84 -5.48 -6.59
C TRP A 25 -14.97 -4.55 -6.11
N VAL A 26 -14.73 -3.82 -5.03
CA VAL A 26 -15.65 -2.84 -4.44
C VAL A 26 -14.98 -1.46 -4.33
N PRO A 27 -15.70 -0.35 -4.46
CA PRO A 27 -15.12 0.98 -4.33
C PRO A 27 -14.53 1.22 -2.93
N ALA A 28 -13.36 1.85 -2.87
CA ALA A 28 -12.74 2.19 -1.60
C ALA A 28 -13.42 3.40 -0.93
N GLY A 29 -13.83 3.25 0.33
CA GLY A 29 -14.33 4.33 1.18
C GLY A 29 -15.74 4.85 0.87
N SER A 30 -16.50 4.22 -0.04
CA SER A 30 -17.93 4.51 -0.28
C SER A 30 -18.61 3.36 -1.02
N ASP A 31 -19.95 3.35 -1.04
CA ASP A 31 -20.73 2.34 -1.76
C ASP A 31 -20.66 2.52 -3.29
N SER A 32 -20.45 3.74 -3.77
CA SER A 32 -20.34 4.08 -5.20
C SER A 32 -18.90 4.39 -5.61
N PRO A 33 -18.50 4.07 -6.86
CA PRO A 33 -17.24 4.51 -7.46
C PRO A 33 -17.06 6.03 -7.39
N ALA A 34 -15.89 6.48 -6.95
CA ALA A 34 -15.53 7.89 -6.90
C ALA A 34 -14.12 8.11 -7.43
N LEU A 35 -13.95 9.13 -8.28
CA LEU A 35 -12.64 9.52 -8.76
C LEU A 35 -11.76 10.04 -7.62
N SER A 36 -10.53 9.54 -7.60
CA SER A 36 -9.50 9.92 -6.67
C SER A 36 -8.29 10.46 -7.43
N ARG A 37 -7.57 11.36 -6.77
CA ARG A 37 -6.22 11.77 -7.13
C ARG A 37 -5.25 10.83 -6.44
N VAL A 38 -4.55 10.02 -7.21
CA VAL A 38 -3.61 9.01 -6.71
C VAL A 38 -2.20 9.45 -7.04
N HIS A 39 -1.36 9.50 -6.02
CA HIS A 39 0.05 9.83 -6.11
C HIS A 39 0.91 8.62 -5.80
N ILE A 40 2.05 8.52 -6.47
CA ILE A 40 3.18 7.76 -5.96
C ILE A 40 4.12 8.75 -5.30
N TYR A 41 4.40 8.53 -4.01
CA TYR A 41 5.37 9.31 -3.24
C TYR A 41 6.67 8.54 -3.11
N HIS A 42 7.79 9.27 -3.18
CA HIS A 42 9.13 8.77 -2.89
C HIS A 42 9.69 9.50 -1.67
N SER A 43 10.20 8.75 -0.70
CA SER A 43 10.99 9.27 0.42
C SER A 43 12.47 8.99 0.14
N PRO A 44 13.28 9.99 -0.26
CA PRO A 44 14.69 9.75 -0.59
C PRO A 44 15.51 9.28 0.61
N THR A 45 15.15 9.69 1.83
CA THR A 45 15.87 9.33 3.06
C THR A 45 15.73 7.85 3.40
N ALA A 46 14.51 7.31 3.26
CA ALA A 46 14.23 5.91 3.51
C ALA A 46 14.40 5.05 2.25
N ASN A 47 14.55 5.68 1.08
CA ASN A 47 14.50 5.05 -0.23
C ASN A 47 13.25 4.16 -0.40
N THR A 48 12.10 4.65 0.07
CA THR A 48 10.82 3.95 0.04
C THR A 48 9.82 4.66 -0.86
N PHE A 49 8.91 3.89 -1.44
CA PHE A 49 7.79 4.40 -2.22
C PHE A 49 6.47 4.06 -1.55
N ARG A 50 5.44 4.87 -1.78
CA ARG A 50 4.06 4.57 -1.36
C ARG A 50 3.03 5.13 -2.33
N VAL A 51 1.88 4.48 -2.41
CA VAL A 51 0.70 4.98 -3.11
C VAL A 51 -0.20 5.68 -2.10
N VAL A 52 -0.58 6.92 -2.40
CA VAL A 52 -1.58 7.66 -1.62
C VAL A 52 -2.67 8.18 -2.55
N GLY A 53 -3.91 7.80 -2.28
CA GLY A 53 -5.08 8.22 -3.05
C GLY A 53 -6.07 8.94 -2.17
N ARG A 54 -6.48 10.13 -2.62
CA ARG A 54 -7.54 10.92 -1.99
C ARG A 54 -8.67 11.16 -2.97
N LYS A 55 -9.90 11.01 -2.48
CA LYS A 55 -11.10 11.39 -3.21
C LYS A 55 -11.03 12.84 -3.69
N LEU A 56 -11.59 13.11 -4.87
CA LEU A 56 -11.69 14.48 -5.40
C LEU A 56 -12.84 15.28 -4.76
N GLN A 57 -13.68 14.63 -3.95
CA GLN A 57 -14.72 15.26 -3.16
C GLN A 57 -14.11 16.21 -2.11
N ALA A 58 -14.95 17.11 -1.57
CA ALA A 58 -14.53 18.18 -0.66
C ALA A 58 -13.87 17.64 0.63
N ASP A 59 -14.27 16.45 1.07
CA ASP A 59 -13.70 15.79 2.25
C ASP A 59 -12.28 15.25 2.04
N GLN A 60 -11.81 15.16 0.78
CA GLN A 60 -10.53 14.59 0.38
C GLN A 60 -10.17 13.29 1.12
N GLN A 61 -11.18 12.42 1.30
CA GLN A 61 -11.04 11.17 2.04
C GLN A 61 -9.87 10.35 1.49
N VAL A 62 -8.99 9.89 2.38
CA VAL A 62 -7.92 8.96 2.02
C VAL A 62 -8.53 7.58 1.78
N VAL A 63 -8.39 7.06 0.56
CA VAL A 63 -8.95 5.77 0.14
C VAL A 63 -7.88 4.70 -0.08
N ILE A 64 -6.62 5.11 -0.19
CA ILE A 64 -5.45 4.22 -0.18
C ILE A 64 -4.26 4.99 0.38
N ASN A 65 -3.49 4.33 1.25
CA ASN A 65 -2.20 4.79 1.76
C ASN A 65 -1.38 3.55 2.05
N CYS A 66 -0.67 3.06 1.03
CA CYS A 66 0.02 1.78 1.10
C CYS A 66 1.48 1.90 0.62
N PRO A 67 2.47 1.35 1.35
CA PRO A 67 3.84 1.26 0.84
C PRO A 67 3.91 0.44 -0.46
N ILE A 68 4.89 0.77 -1.32
CA ILE A 68 5.28 -0.07 -2.45
C ILE A 68 6.56 -0.79 -2.04
N LEU A 69 6.42 -2.07 -1.68
CA LEU A 69 7.51 -2.92 -1.24
C LEU A 69 8.25 -3.54 -2.43
N LYS A 70 9.55 -3.78 -2.26
CA LYS A 70 10.35 -4.51 -3.22
C LYS A 70 9.79 -5.93 -3.38
N GLY A 71 9.57 -6.35 -4.63
CA GLY A 71 9.00 -7.67 -4.95
C GLY A 71 7.47 -7.72 -4.99
N MET A 72 6.77 -6.61 -4.75
CA MET A 72 5.33 -6.54 -5.01
C MET A 72 5.04 -6.85 -6.48
N LYS A 73 4.06 -7.73 -6.69
CA LYS A 73 3.60 -8.08 -8.04
C LYS A 73 2.58 -7.04 -8.49
N TYR A 74 2.99 -6.25 -9.47
CA TYR A 74 2.10 -5.38 -10.22
C TYR A 74 1.46 -6.16 -11.38
N ASN A 75 0.14 -6.08 -11.53
CA ASN A 75 -0.59 -6.70 -12.62
C ASN A 75 -1.46 -5.68 -13.34
N GLN A 76 -1.26 -5.54 -14.64
CA GLN A 76 -2.16 -4.81 -15.52
C GLN A 76 -3.18 -5.80 -16.08
N ALA A 77 -4.35 -5.89 -15.43
CA ALA A 77 -5.40 -6.81 -15.84
C ALA A 77 -6.12 -6.35 -17.13
N THR A 78 -6.28 -5.04 -17.31
CA THR A 78 -6.74 -4.42 -18.56
C THR A 78 -5.97 -3.11 -18.79
N PRO A 79 -6.09 -2.45 -19.96
CA PRO A 79 -5.46 -1.15 -20.20
C PRO A 79 -5.83 -0.05 -19.19
N THR A 80 -6.96 -0.19 -18.48
CA THR A 80 -7.48 0.80 -17.52
C THR A 80 -7.63 0.24 -16.11
N PHE A 81 -7.30 -1.04 -15.89
CA PHE A 81 -7.44 -1.70 -14.60
C PHE A 81 -6.15 -2.39 -14.19
N HIS A 82 -5.54 -1.84 -13.14
CA HIS A 82 -4.24 -2.25 -12.61
C HIS A 82 -4.43 -2.59 -11.15
N HIS A 83 -3.81 -3.68 -10.70
CA HIS A 83 -3.87 -4.09 -9.31
C HIS A 83 -2.54 -4.70 -8.85
N SER A 84 -2.27 -4.61 -7.55
CA SER A 84 -1.26 -5.42 -6.89
C SER A 84 -1.96 -6.46 -6.03
N LYS A 85 -1.51 -7.72 -6.11
CA LYS A 85 -1.81 -8.67 -5.05
C LYS A 85 -0.84 -8.39 -3.92
N GLU A 86 -1.24 -7.53 -3.00
CA GLU A 86 -0.72 -7.68 -1.64
C GLU A 86 -1.54 -8.77 -1.00
N ASP A 87 -0.88 -9.84 -0.60
CA ASP A 87 -1.50 -10.72 0.37
C ASP A 87 -1.42 -9.98 1.71
N GLY A 88 -2.50 -9.28 2.07
CA GLY A 88 -2.58 -8.55 3.34
C GLY A 88 -2.31 -9.46 4.53
N VAL A 89 -2.55 -10.77 4.38
CA VAL A 89 -2.18 -11.81 5.33
C VAL A 89 -0.66 -11.93 5.43
N THR A 90 0.06 -12.01 4.31
CA THR A 90 1.53 -12.04 4.29
C THR A 90 2.13 -10.76 4.89
N PHE A 91 1.55 -9.58 4.63
CA PHE A 91 2.00 -8.32 5.25
C PHE A 91 1.74 -8.28 6.75
N ALA A 92 0.53 -8.65 7.20
CA ALA A 92 0.20 -8.73 8.62
C ALA A 92 1.09 -9.76 9.34
N GLN A 93 1.35 -10.91 8.72
CA GLN A 93 2.27 -11.93 9.22
C GLN A 93 3.69 -11.40 9.30
N ALA A 94 4.21 -10.75 8.25
CA ALA A 94 5.55 -10.16 8.26
C ALA A 94 5.68 -9.06 9.33
N MET A 95 4.66 -8.23 9.53
CA MET A 95 4.65 -7.20 10.56
C MET A 95 4.57 -7.82 11.97
N MET A 96 3.72 -8.84 12.18
CA MET A 96 3.67 -9.59 13.44
C MET A 96 5.03 -10.25 13.73
N HIS A 97 5.64 -10.92 12.76
CA HIS A 97 6.97 -11.50 12.89
C HIS A 97 8.05 -10.45 13.20
N ALA A 98 8.00 -9.29 12.55
CA ALA A 98 8.94 -8.20 12.81
C ALA A 98 8.75 -7.62 14.23
N LEU A 99 7.51 -7.45 14.68
CA LEU A 99 7.19 -7.00 16.04
C LEU A 99 7.66 -8.01 17.09
N ASP A 100 7.43 -9.30 16.89
CA ASP A 100 7.91 -10.37 17.78
C ASP A 100 9.45 -10.38 17.86
N ALA A 101 10.13 -10.23 16.74
CA ALA A 101 11.59 -10.18 16.69
C ALA A 101 12.17 -8.95 17.44
N LEU A 102 11.47 -7.81 17.42
CA LEU A 102 11.85 -6.61 18.16
C LEU A 102 11.56 -6.71 19.66
N ASN A 103 10.52 -7.44 20.03
CA ASN A 103 10.13 -7.68 21.42
C ASN A 103 10.90 -8.86 22.05
N ALA A 104 11.66 -9.61 21.26
CA ALA A 104 12.51 -10.69 21.76
C ALA A 104 13.67 -10.10 22.59
N PRO A 105 13.94 -10.64 23.79
CA PRO A 105 15.08 -10.20 24.59
C PRO A 105 16.40 -10.42 23.82
N PRO A 106 17.40 -9.53 23.98
CA PRO A 106 18.67 -9.66 23.27
C PRO A 106 19.43 -10.89 23.79
N GLY A 107 19.36 -12.00 23.05
CA GLY A 107 20.24 -13.15 23.28
C GLY A 107 19.62 -14.53 23.05
N THR A 108 19.39 -14.89 21.80
CA THR A 108 19.41 -16.31 21.35
C THR A 108 19.64 -16.40 19.84
N GLN A 109 20.78 -15.89 19.36
CA GLN A 109 21.37 -16.39 18.12
C GLN A 109 22.50 -17.36 18.50
N THR A 110 22.13 -18.60 18.80
CA THR A 110 23.08 -19.71 18.73
C THR A 110 23.41 -19.93 17.25
N ARG A 111 24.64 -19.54 16.89
CA ARG A 111 25.35 -20.02 15.70
C ARG A 111 25.21 -21.56 15.58
N GLY A 112 24.64 -22.05 14.49
CA GLY A 112 24.93 -23.35 13.90
C GLY A 112 25.05 -23.13 12.40
N ARG A 113 26.27 -23.09 11.84
CA ARG A 113 26.98 -24.22 11.23
C ARG A 113 26.13 -24.94 10.19
#